data_AF-A0A2L2Z8S6-F1
#
_entry.id   AF-A0A2L2Z8S6-F1
#
_cell.length_a   1.000
_cell.length_b   1.000
_cell.length_c   1.000
_cell.angle_alpha   90.00
_cell.angle_beta   90.00
_cell.angle_gamma   90.00
#
_symmetry.space_group_name_H-M   'P 1'
#
loop_
_entity.id
_entity.type
_entity.pdbx_description
1 polymer ?
#
loop_
_entity_poly.entity_id
_entity_poly.type
_entity_poly.pdbx_seq_one_letter_code
_entity_poly.pdbx_strand_id
1 'polypeptide(L)' 'DDDAQPIPYQYGYDIAGDHGEFKQTRQEHGDGHGNVQGSYSYVDAHGIQRQVDYVADGHGFRASVKTNEPGT' A
#
# COMPACT_ATOMS: atom_id res chain seq x y z
N ASP A 1 -13.03 18.04 23.90
CA ASP A 1 -12.92 16.60 23.63
C ASP A 1 -12.10 16.40 22.37
N ASP A 2 -10.78 16.50 22.51
CA ASP A 2 -9.78 16.43 21.41
C ASP A 2 -8.93 15.14 21.47
N ASP A 3 -9.34 14.14 22.27
CA ASP A 3 -8.57 12.93 22.58
C ASP A 3 -9.14 11.64 21.98
N ALA A 4 -9.77 11.70 20.81
CA ALA A 4 -10.11 10.49 20.07
C ALA A 4 -8.83 9.92 19.42
N GLN A 5 -8.10 9.09 20.16
CA GLN A 5 -7.00 8.31 19.59
C GLN A 5 -7.52 7.50 18.40
N PRO A 6 -6.74 7.40 17.30
CA PRO A 6 -7.15 6.58 16.17
C PRO A 6 -7.40 5.15 16.64
N ILE A 7 -8.45 4.52 16.13
CA ILE A 7 -8.77 3.13 16.47
C ILE A 7 -7.90 2.23 15.59
N PRO A 8 -7.30 1.15 16.13
CA PRO A 8 -6.60 0.17 15.30
C PRO A 8 -7.50 -0.35 14.19
N TYR A 9 -6.95 -0.47 12.99
CA TYR A 9 -7.68 -0.97 11.84
C TYR A 9 -6.78 -1.84 10.99
N GLN A 10 -7.41 -2.69 10.18
CA GLN A 10 -6.75 -3.42 9.12
C GLN A 10 -7.73 -3.59 7.96
N TYR A 11 -7.26 -3.33 6.75
CA TYR A 11 -8.02 -3.63 5.55
C TYR A 11 -7.09 -4.07 4.43
N GLY A 12 -7.68 -4.68 3.42
CA GLY A 12 -7.00 -4.99 2.19
C GLY A 12 -7.97 -5.41 1.10
N TYR A 13 -7.47 -5.39 -0.13
CA TYR A 13 -8.18 -5.89 -1.30
C TYR A 13 -7.19 -6.51 -2.28
N ASP A 14 -7.70 -7.46 -3.07
CA ASP A 14 -7.05 -8.01 -4.25
C ASP A 14 -8.07 -7.93 -5.38
N ILE A 15 -7.70 -7.25 -6.47
CA ILE A 15 -8.51 -7.06 -7.65
C ILE A 15 -7.69 -7.57 -8.83
N ALA A 16 -8.26 -8.47 -9.62
CA ALA A 16 -7.65 -8.97 -10.84
C ALA A 16 -8.68 -8.92 -11.97
N GLY A 17 -8.22 -8.61 -13.19
CA GLY A 17 -9.02 -8.78 -14.40
C GLY A 17 -9.27 -10.26 -14.71
N ASP A 18 -10.38 -10.57 -15.36
CA ASP A 18 -10.81 -11.95 -15.65
C ASP A 18 -9.75 -12.78 -16.39
N HIS A 19 -8.93 -12.13 -17.23
CA HIS A 19 -7.86 -12.76 -17.99
C HIS A 19 -6.45 -12.41 -17.49
N GLY A 20 -6.31 -11.84 -16.29
CA GLY A 20 -5.02 -11.45 -15.72
C GLY A 20 -4.39 -10.22 -16.39
N GLU A 21 -5.16 -9.44 -17.14
CA GLU A 21 -4.71 -8.23 -17.85
C GLU A 21 -4.23 -7.14 -16.89
N PHE A 22 -4.78 -7.13 -15.67
CA PHE A 22 -4.30 -6.30 -14.60
C PHE A 22 -4.46 -7.02 -13.27
N LYS A 23 -3.63 -6.63 -12.31
CA LYS A 23 -3.76 -7.01 -10.91
C LYS A 23 -3.51 -5.80 -10.04
N GLN A 24 -4.24 -5.65 -8.95
CA GLN A 24 -3.98 -4.65 -7.93
C GLN A 24 -4.16 -5.28 -6.56
N THR A 25 -3.24 -5.02 -5.65
CA THR A 25 -3.38 -5.43 -4.25
C THR A 25 -3.11 -4.24 -3.35
N ARG A 26 -3.80 -4.21 -2.21
CA ARG A 26 -3.48 -3.31 -1.11
C ARG A 26 -3.72 -4.02 0.21
N GLN A 27 -2.85 -3.76 1.16
CA GLN A 27 -3.04 -4.08 2.56
C GLN A 27 -2.51 -2.91 3.37
N GLU A 28 -3.23 -2.54 4.41
CA GLU A 28 -2.85 -1.45 5.30
C GLU A 28 -3.39 -1.75 6.69
N HIS A 29 -2.61 -1.42 7.71
CA HIS A 29 -3.06 -1.44 9.08
C HIS A 29 -2.56 -0.20 9.82
N GLY A 30 -3.40 0.28 10.73
CA GLY A 30 -3.06 1.30 11.70
C GLY A 30 -3.03 0.69 13.10
N ASP A 31 -2.05 1.07 13.92
CA ASP A 31 -1.85 0.52 15.26
C ASP A 31 -2.66 1.24 16.36
N GLY A 32 -3.42 2.27 16.00
CA GLY A 32 -4.18 3.11 16.92
C GLY A 32 -3.38 4.19 17.66
N HIS A 33 -2.07 4.29 17.41
CA HIS A 33 -1.20 5.35 17.92
C HIS A 33 -0.81 6.36 16.84
N GLY A 34 -1.51 6.33 15.70
CA GLY A 34 -1.21 7.16 14.54
C GLY A 34 -0.13 6.58 13.62
N ASN A 35 0.37 5.37 13.90
CA ASN A 35 1.31 4.70 13.01
C ASN A 35 0.53 3.87 11.97
N VAL A 36 0.96 3.95 10.72
CA VAL A 36 0.38 3.21 9.60
C VAL A 36 1.47 2.46 8.87
N GLN A 37 1.19 1.19 8.54
CA GLN A 37 2.04 0.37 7.70
C GLN A 37 1.20 -0.31 6.64
N GLY A 38 1.73 -0.39 5.43
CA GLY A 38 1.01 -1.06 4.37
C GLY A 38 1.86 -1.30 3.14
N SER A 39 1.24 -1.96 2.18
CA SER A 39 1.80 -2.12 0.85
C SER A 39 0.69 -2.03 -0.17
N TYR A 40 1.00 -1.49 -1.35
CA TYR A 40 0.18 -1.68 -2.53
C TYR A 40 1.02 -2.22 -3.67
N SER A 41 0.39 -2.98 -4.57
CA SER A 41 1.00 -3.38 -5.81
C SER A 41 0.03 -3.29 -6.97
N TYR A 42 0.56 -3.11 -8.17
CA TYR A 42 -0.21 -3.29 -9.39
C TYR A 42 0.62 -3.89 -10.52
N VAL A 43 -0.09 -4.55 -11.43
CA VAL A 43 0.38 -4.96 -12.76
C VAL A 43 -0.57 -4.35 -13.77
N ASP A 44 -0.05 -3.63 -14.77
CA ASP A 44 -0.84 -3.10 -15.88
C ASP A 44 -0.84 -4.04 -17.10
N ALA A 45 -1.62 -3.67 -18.13
CA ALA A 45 -1.76 -4.46 -19.36
C ALA A 45 -0.47 -4.59 -20.19
N HIS A 46 0.55 -3.78 -19.91
CA HIS A 46 1.87 -3.86 -20.53
C HIS A 46 2.85 -4.71 -19.71
N GLY A 47 2.41 -5.31 -18.60
CA GLY A 47 3.24 -6.08 -17.70
C GLY A 47 4.14 -5.22 -16.82
N ILE A 48 3.89 -3.91 -16.73
CA ILE A 48 4.59 -3.05 -15.79
C ILE A 48 4.09 -3.36 -14.39
N GLN A 49 5.02 -3.60 -13.48
CA GLN A 49 4.76 -3.99 -12.10
C GLN A 49 5.36 -2.95 -11.18
N ARG A 50 4.58 -2.51 -10.21
CA ARG A 50 5.07 -1.69 -9.09
C ARG A 50 4.56 -2.27 -7.80
N GLN A 51 5.46 -2.44 -6.83
CA GLN A 51 5.14 -2.68 -5.43
C GLN A 51 5.73 -1.55 -4.61
N VAL A 52 4.93 -1.02 -3.68
CA VAL A 52 5.35 -0.02 -2.73
C VAL A 52 5.05 -0.52 -1.33
N ASP A 53 6.09 -0.64 -0.53
CA ASP A 53 6.01 -0.93 0.90
C ASP A 53 6.21 0.39 1.64
N TYR A 54 5.32 0.77 2.57
CA TYR A 54 5.36 2.07 3.23
C TYR A 54 5.08 2.02 4.74
N VAL A 55 5.66 2.99 5.44
CA VAL A 55 5.44 3.27 6.86
C VAL A 55 5.23 4.77 7.07
N ALA A 56 4.25 5.12 7.88
CA ALA A 56 4.04 6.45 8.43
C ALA A 56 4.07 6.35 9.96
N ASP A 57 5.00 7.06 10.59
CA ASP A 57 5.14 7.14 12.04
C ASP A 57 5.76 8.50 12.42
N GLY A 58 6.24 8.65 13.66
CA GLY A 58 6.90 9.88 14.15
C GLY A 58 8.15 10.32 13.37
N HIS A 59 8.74 9.47 12.53
CA HIS A 59 9.84 9.80 11.62
C HIS A 59 9.34 10.21 10.21
N GLY A 60 8.04 10.40 10.03
CA GLY A 60 7.41 10.78 8.77
C GLY A 60 7.09 9.61 7.85
N PHE A 61 6.68 9.92 6.62
CA PHE A 61 6.35 8.92 5.61
C PHE A 61 7.62 8.42 4.89
N ARG A 62 7.82 7.11 4.85
CA ARG A 62 8.92 6.44 4.14
C ARG A 62 8.35 5.30 3.31
N ALA A 63 8.84 5.17 2.08
CA ALA A 63 8.40 4.15 1.14
C ALA A 63 9.59 3.51 0.42
N SER A 64 9.49 2.20 0.17
CA SER A 64 10.39 1.45 -0.70
C SER A 64 9.62 1.02 -1.94
N VAL A 65 10.15 1.33 -3.11
CA VAL A 65 9.52 1.01 -4.40
C VAL A 65 10.31 -0.09 -5.08
N LYS A 66 9.63 -1.15 -5.50
CA LYS A 66 10.14 -2.19 -6.41
C LYS A 66 9.35 -2.08 -7.70
N THR A 67 10.01 -1.79 -8.80
CA THR A 67 9.34 -1.60 -10.09
C THR A 67 10.21 -2.07 -11.25
N ASN A 68 9.58 -2.41 -12.36
CA ASN A 68 10.24 -2.70 -13.64
C ASN A 68 10.03 -1.58 -14.68
N GLU A 69 9.56 -0.40 -14.25
CA GLU A 69 9.40 0.75 -15.12
C GLU A 69 10.75 1.20 -15.72
N PRO A 70 10.77 1.57 -17.01
CA PRO A 70 11.99 2.09 -17.61
C PRO A 70 12.50 3.35 -16.90
N GLY A 71 13.77 3.34 -16.48
CA GLY A 71 14.45 4.51 -15.91
C GLY A 71 14.35 4.68 -14.39
N THR A 72 13.97 3.63 -13.67
CA THR A 72 13.94 3.58 -12.20
C THR A 72 15.13 2.85 -11.59
#